data_AF-A0A3N5TYC2-F1
#
_entry.id   AF-A0A3N5TYC2-F1
#
_cell.length_a   1.000
_cell.length_b   1.000
_cell.length_c   1.000
_cell.angle_alpha   90.00
_cell.angle_beta   90.00
_cell.angle_gamma   90.00
#
_symmetry.space_group_name_H-M   'P 1'
#
loop_
_entity.id
_entity.type
_entity.pdbx_description
1 polymer ?
#
loop_
_entity_poly.entity_id
_entity_poly.type
_entity_poly.pdbx_seq_one_letter_code
_entity_poly.pdbx_strand_id
1 'polypeptide(L)' 'DGSEVLEDLQAYEKAGLIILVCGTCLNHFKLLDRKQVGETTNMLDIVTAAQLADKVISL' A
#
# COMPACT_ATOMS: atom_id res chain seq x y z
N ASP A 1 4.86 -3.50 12.98
CA ASP A 1 5.76 -3.99 14.06
C ASP A 1 5.47 -5.42 14.50
N GLY A 2 4.37 -6.06 14.07
CA GLY A 2 4.11 -7.48 14.38
C GLY A 2 3.70 -8.35 13.18
N SER A 3 4.02 -7.93 11.96
CA SER A 3 3.67 -8.68 10.75
C SER A 3 4.90 -9.43 10.26
N GLU A 4 4.78 -10.74 10.05
CA GLU A 4 5.85 -11.62 9.55
C GLU A 4 6.33 -11.24 8.15
N VAL A 5 5.49 -10.55 7.37
CA VAL A 5 5.79 -10.16 5.97
C VAL A 5 6.31 -8.71 5.85
N LEU A 6 6.53 -8.02 6.96
CA LEU A 6 6.90 -6.60 6.92
C LEU A 6 8.26 -6.38 6.25
N GLU A 7 9.24 -7.24 6.53
CA GLU A 7 10.58 -7.14 5.94
C GLU A 7 10.54 -7.34 4.42
N ASP A 8 9.75 -8.31 3.94
CA ASP A 8 9.56 -8.57 2.51
C ASP A 8 8.94 -7.37 1.81
N LEU A 9 7.87 -6.78 2.38
CA LEU A 9 7.23 -5.59 1.81
C LEU A 9 8.20 -4.41 1.72
N GLN A 10 9.03 -4.20 2.75
CA GLN A 10 10.06 -3.15 2.74
C GLN A 10 11.16 -3.43 1.71
N ALA A 11 11.54 -4.69 1.52
CA ALA A 11 12.50 -5.08 0.49
C ALA A 11 11.95 -4.81 -0.92
N TYR A 12 10.68 -5.12 -1.18
CA TYR A 12 10.03 -4.79 -2.45
C TYR A 12 9.97 -3.29 -2.71
N GLU A 13 9.59 -2.50 -1.71
CA GLU A 13 9.58 -1.04 -1.82
C GLU A 13 10.98 -0.49 -2.16
N LYS A 14 12.01 -0.98 -1.47
CA LYS A 14 13.42 -0.62 -1.76
C LYS A 14 13.89 -1.07 -3.14
N ALA A 15 13.34 -2.17 -3.66
CA ALA A 15 13.61 -2.65 -5.02
C ALA A 15 12.87 -1.84 -6.09
N GLY A 16 12.07 -0.84 -5.71
CA GLY A 16 11.36 0.06 -6.61
C GLY A 16 9.89 -0.30 -6.86
N LEU A 17 9.34 -1.29 -6.13
CA LEU A 17 7.91 -1.57 -6.18
C LEU A 17 7.14 -0.44 -5.51
N ILE A 18 6.19 0.16 -6.23
CA ILE A 18 5.30 1.18 -5.66
C ILE A 18 4.18 0.47 -4.90
N ILE A 19 4.10 0.71 -3.59
CA ILE A 19 3.06 0.17 -2.72
C ILE A 19 2.17 1.33 -2.28
N LEU A 20 0.92 1.36 -2.76
CA LEU A 20 -0.05 2.39 -2.42
C LEU A 20 -0.97 1.91 -1.29
N VAL A 21 -1.19 2.76 -0.28
CA VAL A 21 -2.02 2.42 0.88
C VAL A 21 -3.06 3.51 1.12
N CYS A 22 -4.34 3.13 1.19
CA CYS A 22 -5.43 4.07 1.43
C CYS A 22 -5.37 4.66 2.85
N GLY A 23 -5.09 5.96 2.95
CA GLY A 23 -4.99 6.67 4.23
C GLY A 23 -6.30 6.68 5.03
N THR A 24 -7.45 6.76 4.38
CA THR A 24 -8.76 6.67 5.06
C THR A 24 -8.97 5.30 5.68
N CYS A 25 -8.54 4.22 5.02
CA CYS A 25 -8.58 2.88 5.60
C CYS A 25 -7.64 2.75 6.80
N LEU A 26 -6.40 3.23 6.69
CA LEU A 26 -5.46 3.23 7.81
C LEU A 26 -6.01 4.01 9.01
N ASN A 27 -6.63 5.16 8.79
CA ASN A 27 -7.30 5.92 9.85
C ASN A 27 -8.47 5.14 10.47
N HIS A 28 -9.34 4.55 9.65
CA HIS A 28 -10.46 3.74 10.11
C HIS A 28 -10.01 2.57 10.99
N PHE A 29 -8.94 1.88 10.61
CA PHE A 29 -8.36 0.78 11.37
C PHE A 29 -7.41 1.21 12.49
N LYS A 30 -7.18 2.52 12.68
CA LYS A 30 -6.23 3.08 13.67
C LYS A 30 -4.79 2.57 13.48
N LEU A 31 -4.38 2.43 12.22
CA LEU A 31 -3.07 1.96 11.80
C LEU A 31 -2.21 3.04 11.16
N LEU A 32 -2.72 4.27 10.98
CA LEU A 32 -2.01 5.33 10.27
C LEU A 32 -0.63 5.61 10.89
N ASP A 33 -0.57 5.83 12.20
CA ASP A 33 0.70 6.11 12.91
C ASP A 33 1.62 4.89 13.02
N ARG A 34 1.09 3.69 12.74
CA ARG A 34 1.84 2.41 12.79
C ARG A 34 2.32 1.96 11.41
N LYS A 35 2.06 2.73 10.35
CA LYS A 35 2.48 2.38 8.98
C LYS A 35 4.00 2.37 8.87
N GLN A 36 4.56 1.25 8.40
CA GLN A 36 6.01 1.07 8.27
C GLN A 36 6.49 0.85 6.82
N VAL A 37 5.58 0.72 5.86
CA VAL A 37 5.88 0.49 4.44
C VAL A 37 4.70 1.00 3.60
N GLY A 38 4.96 1.38 2.35
CA GLY A 38 4.00 1.90 1.39
C GLY A 38 3.71 3.38 1.55
N GLU A 39 3.29 4.02 0.46
CA GLU A 39 2.92 5.43 0.43
C GLU A 39 1.46 5.60 0.85
N THR A 40 1.21 6.46 1.84
CA THR A 40 -0.15 6.82 2.22
C THR A 40 -0.74 7.73 1.15
N THR A 41 -1.81 7.26 0.51
CA THR A 41 -2.49 7.96 -0.57
C THR A 41 -4.01 8.00 -0.33
N ASN A 42 -4.76 8.50 -1.30
CA ASN A 42 -6.22 8.50 -1.31
C ASN A 42 -6.76 7.39 -2.24
N MET A 43 -8.08 7.19 -2.21
CA MET A 43 -8.74 6.17 -3.02
C MET A 43 -8.68 6.46 -4.52
N LEU A 44 -8.71 7.74 -4.95
CA LEU A 44 -8.68 8.12 -6.36
C LEU A 44 -7.37 7.73 -7.02
N ASP A 45 -6.25 7.89 -6.32
CA ASP A 45 -4.93 7.53 -6.84
C ASP A 45 -4.81 6.01 -7.05
N ILE A 46 -5.33 5.21 -6.11
CA ILE A 46 -5.36 3.74 -6.21
C ILE A 46 -6.23 3.29 -7.39
N VAL A 47 -7.44 3.86 -7.52
CA VAL A 47 -8.36 3.53 -8.61
C VAL A 47 -7.77 3.95 -9.95
N THR A 48 -7.13 5.12 -10.02
CA THR A 48 -6.47 5.58 -11.24
C THR A 48 -5.34 4.64 -11.64
N ALA A 49 -4.49 4.24 -10.69
CA ALA A 49 -3.42 3.27 -10.95
C ALA A 49 -3.98 1.93 -11.46
N ALA A 50 -5.07 1.44 -10.86
CA ALA A 50 -5.72 0.21 -11.31
C ALA A 50 -6.36 0.34 -12.71
N GLN A 51 -6.97 1.50 -13.02
CA GLN A 51 -7.59 1.76 -14.33
C GLN A 51 -6.58 1.95 -15.45
N LEU A 52 -5.41 2.51 -15.15
CA LEU A 52 -4.32 2.69 -16.11
C LEU A 52 -3.48 1.42 -16.32
N ALA A 53 -3.59 0.42 -15.44
CA ALA A 53 -2.85 -0.82 -15.55
C ALA A 53 -3.37 -1.66 -16.73
N ASP A 54 -2.46 -2.17 -17.56
CA ASP A 54 -2.80 -3.12 -18.64
C ASP A 54 -3.41 -4.43 -18.10
N LYS A 55 -3.11 -4.78 -16.85
CA LYS A 55 -3.60 -5.98 -16.18
C LYS A 55 -3.79 -5.73 -14.69
N VAL A 56 -4.99 -6.05 -14.21
CA VAL A 56 -5.32 -6.10 -12.78
C VAL A 56 -5.46 -7.56 -12.35
N ILE A 57 -4.82 -7.94 -11.25
CA ILE A 57 -4.94 -9.26 -10.64
C ILE A 57 -5.73 -9.09 -9.33
N SER A 58 -6.90 -9.70 -9.25
CA SER A 58 -7.73 -9.75 -8.03
C SER A 58 -7.68 -11.16 -7.44
N LEU A 59 -7.60 -11.24 -6.11
CA LEU A 59 -7.69 -12.47 -5.32
C LEU A 59 -9.14 -12.76 -4.91
#